data_AF-A0A6I0K0K6-F1
#
_entry.id   AF-A0A6I0K0K6-F1
#
_cell.length_a   1.000
_cell.length_b   1.000
_cell.length_c   1.000
_cell.angle_alpha   90.00
_cell.angle_beta   90.00
_cell.angle_gamma   90.00
#
_symmetry.space_group_name_H-M   'P 1'
#
loop_
_entity.id
_entity.type
_entity.pdbx_description
1 polymer ?
#
loop_
_entity_poly.entity_id
_entity_poly.type
_entity_poly.pdbx_seq_one_letter_code
_entity_poly.pdbx_strand_id
1 'polypeptide(L)'
;ISRAEGSGIDWKGTETEAAAHKNKIIAQARFFRAWAYRHLTYSFGAVPLSTEEITGMNYRNDWERNSVESIREVMEQDFVFAMNNLPLREESNSKISGAMARHYLGELYLAMDQPSKAVEVLKPLTEGSEYSLITNRFGKNSANPGCPFIDVFRTPMYADGNTEVLYAFVNTEPENSAFGTAEVYMKSTYKNYYSNDGVINKSNKYDPDYTSGAATWPQVFWINNGGKGAGRCVPSRGAFRLYNYKDQGTQDDRVSDHAVVWTINEKGADGKITEFLNNGKMVVDTTVTAAMLDDNKTTIKKYNWPTTRKWDYVAPLLANGDKDGCYQDIVYLRLADTYLLYAEALLKNNQAGEAI
;
A
#
# COMPACT_ATOMS: atom_id res chain seq x y z
N ILE A 1 -3.53 1.44 27.75
CA ILE A 1 -2.85 0.20 28.18
C ILE A 1 -3.16 -0.08 29.66
N SER A 2 -2.79 0.81 30.58
CA SER A 2 -3.06 0.67 32.03
C SER A 2 -4.53 0.42 32.39
N ARG A 3 -5.49 0.98 31.62
CA ARG A 3 -6.93 0.68 31.79
C ARG A 3 -7.29 -0.81 31.70
N ALA A 4 -6.47 -1.64 31.06
CA ALA A 4 -6.69 -3.09 30.99
C ALA A 4 -6.56 -3.78 32.38
N GLU A 5 -5.97 -3.09 33.36
CA GLU A 5 -5.87 -3.54 34.76
C GLU A 5 -7.09 -3.12 35.61
N GLY A 6 -8.07 -2.43 35.02
CA GLY A 6 -9.25 -1.96 35.74
C GLY A 6 -10.09 -3.11 36.31
N SER A 7 -10.47 -2.99 37.58
CA SER A 7 -11.43 -3.91 38.21
C SER A 7 -12.79 -3.83 37.50
N GLY A 8 -13.35 -4.97 37.09
CA GLY A 8 -14.67 -5.05 36.46
C GLY A 8 -14.66 -5.25 34.94
N ILE A 9 -13.50 -5.44 34.32
CA ILE A 9 -13.43 -5.88 32.92
C ILE A 9 -13.62 -7.40 32.85
N ASP A 10 -14.66 -7.84 32.15
CA ASP A 10 -14.88 -9.25 31.82
C ASP A 10 -14.21 -9.58 30.48
N TRP A 11 -13.04 -10.22 30.55
CA TRP A 11 -12.25 -10.64 29.40
C TRP A 11 -12.77 -11.89 28.68
N LYS A 12 -13.86 -12.49 29.18
CA LYS A 12 -14.56 -13.67 28.63
C LYS A 12 -13.71 -14.96 28.61
N GLY A 13 -14.38 -16.09 28.90
CA GLY A 13 -13.79 -17.42 28.87
C GLY A 13 -13.27 -17.89 30.23
N THR A 14 -12.52 -19.00 30.22
CA THR A 14 -11.74 -19.51 31.34
C THR A 14 -10.63 -18.53 31.74
N GLU A 15 -9.99 -18.73 32.88
CA GLU A 15 -8.90 -17.86 33.35
C GLU A 15 -7.76 -17.71 32.32
N THR A 16 -7.38 -18.82 31.68
CA THR A 16 -6.35 -18.82 30.63
C THR A 16 -6.80 -18.08 29.37
N GLU A 17 -8.03 -18.28 28.93
CA GLU A 17 -8.59 -17.58 27.76
C GLU A 17 -8.74 -16.08 28.02
N ALA A 18 -9.26 -15.71 29.20
CA ALA A 18 -9.38 -14.34 29.65
C ALA A 18 -8.03 -13.62 29.67
N ALA A 19 -6.98 -14.28 30.17
CA ALA A 19 -5.61 -13.75 30.14
C ALA A 19 -5.09 -13.57 28.70
N ALA A 20 -5.36 -14.53 27.80
CA ALA A 20 -4.98 -14.43 26.40
C ALA A 20 -5.73 -13.28 25.68
N HIS A 21 -7.03 -13.12 25.91
CA HIS A 21 -7.82 -12.02 25.37
C HIS A 21 -7.30 -10.66 25.85
N LYS A 22 -7.04 -10.52 27.15
CA LYS A 22 -6.43 -9.33 27.74
C LYS A 22 -5.09 -9.00 27.07
N ASN A 23 -4.19 -9.98 26.97
CA ASN A 23 -2.88 -9.81 26.38
C ASN A 23 -2.95 -9.44 24.89
N LYS A 24 -3.89 -10.03 24.13
CA LYS A 24 -4.11 -9.68 22.72
C LYS A 24 -4.48 -8.20 22.55
N ILE A 25 -5.38 -7.68 23.38
CA ILE A 25 -5.78 -6.26 23.34
C ILE A 25 -4.63 -5.34 23.77
N ILE A 26 -3.89 -5.69 24.83
CA ILE A 26 -2.71 -4.92 25.26
C ILE A 26 -1.65 -4.93 24.16
N ALA A 27 -1.42 -6.07 23.51
CA ALA A 27 -0.45 -6.22 22.43
C ALA A 27 -0.76 -5.31 21.24
N GLN A 28 -2.03 -5.25 20.81
CA GLN A 28 -2.45 -4.33 19.75
C GLN A 28 -2.21 -2.87 20.14
N ALA A 29 -2.55 -2.48 21.37
CA ALA A 29 -2.34 -1.12 21.86
C ALA A 29 -0.84 -0.74 21.93
N ARG A 30 0.01 -1.65 22.41
CA ARG A 30 1.47 -1.47 22.46
C ARG A 30 2.06 -1.40 21.07
N PHE A 31 1.63 -2.27 20.14
CA PHE A 31 2.03 -2.20 18.74
C PHE A 31 1.77 -0.81 18.14
N PHE A 32 0.56 -0.26 18.31
CA PHE A 32 0.23 1.07 17.77
C PHE A 32 1.01 2.20 18.45
N ARG A 33 1.32 2.09 19.75
CA ARG A 33 2.19 3.06 20.44
C ARG A 33 3.59 3.06 19.82
N ALA A 34 4.20 1.89 19.64
CA ALA A 34 5.50 1.78 19.00
C ALA A 34 5.49 2.24 17.53
N TRP A 35 4.43 1.88 16.79
CA TRP A 35 4.22 2.31 15.41
C TRP A 35 4.08 3.84 15.30
N ALA A 36 3.41 4.50 16.24
CA ALA A 36 3.31 5.96 16.27
C ALA A 36 4.68 6.60 16.58
N TYR A 37 5.41 6.11 17.58
CA TYR A 37 6.75 6.62 17.90
C TYR A 37 7.76 6.38 16.77
N ARG A 38 7.62 5.30 16.01
CA ARG A 38 8.40 5.10 14.77
C ARG A 38 8.24 6.28 13.80
N HIS A 39 7.01 6.67 13.50
CA HIS A 39 6.75 7.80 12.60
C HIS A 39 7.30 9.11 13.16
N LEU A 40 7.11 9.35 14.46
CA LEU A 40 7.60 10.54 15.13
C LEU A 40 9.13 10.62 15.10
N THR A 41 9.81 9.54 15.46
CA THR A 41 11.28 9.53 15.55
C THR A 41 11.95 9.59 14.18
N TYR A 42 11.39 8.94 13.16
CA TYR A 42 11.93 9.03 11.79
C TYR A 42 11.68 10.38 11.13
N SER A 43 10.66 11.12 11.56
CA SER A 43 10.34 12.45 11.00
C SER A 43 11.01 13.59 11.75
N PHE A 44 11.10 13.50 13.08
CA PHE A 44 11.46 14.61 13.95
C PHE A 44 12.66 14.33 14.87
N GLY A 45 13.20 13.10 14.87
CA GLY A 45 14.23 12.69 15.82
C GLY A 45 13.68 12.59 17.24
N ALA A 46 14.35 13.22 18.20
CA ALA A 46 13.92 13.25 19.60
C ALA A 46 12.49 13.83 19.75
N VAL A 47 11.64 13.25 20.60
CA VAL A 47 10.28 13.77 20.86
C VAL A 47 9.90 13.48 22.31
N PRO A 48 8.88 14.15 22.89
CA PRO A 48 8.37 13.75 24.20
C PRO A 48 7.90 12.30 24.21
N LEU A 49 8.29 11.56 25.24
CA LEU A 49 7.87 10.18 25.49
C LEU A 49 6.79 10.15 26.57
N SER A 50 5.56 9.90 26.14
CA SER A 50 4.43 9.58 27.02
C SER A 50 4.02 8.11 26.86
N THR A 51 4.11 7.35 27.94
CA THR A 51 3.68 5.95 28.02
C THR A 51 2.40 5.75 28.82
N GLU A 52 1.98 6.77 29.55
CA GLU A 52 0.81 6.78 30.41
C GLU A 52 -0.32 7.63 29.81
N GLU A 53 -1.54 7.34 30.26
CA GLU A 53 -2.69 8.14 29.87
C GLU A 53 -2.57 9.57 30.42
N ILE A 54 -2.76 10.56 29.53
CA ILE A 54 -2.87 11.97 29.93
C ILE A 54 -4.33 12.26 30.25
N THR A 55 -4.58 12.68 31.48
CA THR A 55 -5.85 13.06 32.07
C THR A 55 -5.82 14.54 32.44
N GLY A 56 -6.94 15.11 32.89
CA GLY A 56 -6.95 16.47 33.42
C GLY A 56 -6.05 16.68 34.65
N MET A 57 -5.71 15.62 35.39
CA MET A 57 -4.93 15.72 36.64
C MET A 57 -3.41 15.66 36.42
N ASN A 58 -2.94 14.96 35.39
CA ASN A 58 -1.52 14.83 35.04
C ASN A 58 -1.18 15.50 33.70
N TYR A 59 -2.10 16.31 33.17
CA TYR A 59 -1.83 17.15 32.01
C TYR A 59 -0.69 18.11 32.32
N ARG A 60 0.21 18.23 31.34
CA ARG A 60 1.32 19.19 31.36
C ARG A 60 1.60 19.68 29.95
N ASN A 61 2.14 20.89 29.82
CA ASN A 61 2.46 21.53 28.54
C ASN A 61 3.96 21.88 28.39
N ASP A 62 4.78 21.48 29.35
CA ASP A 62 6.22 21.71 29.49
C ASP A 62 7.01 20.43 29.21
N TRP A 63 6.65 19.72 28.14
CA TRP A 63 7.29 18.45 27.79
C TRP A 63 8.72 18.64 27.31
N GLU A 64 9.64 17.89 27.92
CA GLU A 64 11.00 17.73 27.41
C GLU A 64 11.04 16.64 26.33
N ARG A 65 12.00 16.75 25.41
CA ARG A 65 12.22 15.74 24.37
C ARG A 65 13.09 14.62 24.91
N ASN A 66 12.69 13.38 24.68
CA ASN A 66 13.46 12.19 25.00
C ASN A 66 14.39 11.83 23.84
N SER A 67 15.54 11.23 24.14
CA SER A 67 16.47 10.77 23.11
C SER A 67 15.83 9.68 22.24
N VAL A 68 16.26 9.58 20.99
CA VAL A 68 15.75 8.56 20.05
C VAL A 68 16.02 7.16 20.61
N GLU A 69 17.16 6.96 21.26
CA GLU A 69 17.56 5.69 21.88
C GLU A 69 16.56 5.26 22.97
N SER A 70 16.22 6.15 23.90
CA SER A 70 15.26 5.85 24.97
C SER A 70 13.85 5.54 24.45
N ILE A 71 13.44 6.21 23.37
CA ILE A 71 12.14 5.94 22.72
C ILE A 71 12.18 4.58 22.03
N ARG A 72 13.30 4.23 21.38
CA ARG A 72 13.50 2.93 20.73
C ARG A 72 13.49 1.77 21.72
N GLU A 73 14.00 1.95 22.94
CA GLU A 73 13.87 0.94 24.01
C GLU A 73 12.40 0.65 24.34
N VAL A 74 11.55 1.68 24.43
CA VAL A 74 10.10 1.49 24.64
C VAL A 74 9.46 0.83 23.43
N MET A 75 9.84 1.23 22.21
CA MET A 75 9.35 0.60 20.98
C MET A 75 9.72 -0.89 20.92
N GLU A 76 10.95 -1.27 21.29
CA GLU A 76 11.41 -2.66 21.34
C GLU A 76 10.55 -3.46 22.32
N GLN A 77 10.35 -2.97 23.55
CA GLN A 77 9.52 -3.64 24.55
C GLN A 77 8.08 -3.84 24.06
N ASP A 78 7.52 -2.84 23.38
CA ASP A 78 6.16 -2.87 22.85
C ASP A 78 6.02 -3.85 21.68
N PHE A 79 6.94 -3.83 20.72
CA PHE A 79 6.92 -4.77 19.60
C PHE A 79 7.22 -6.21 20.03
N VAL A 80 8.15 -6.44 20.98
CA VAL A 80 8.41 -7.77 21.54
C VAL A 80 7.16 -8.31 22.26
N PHE A 81 6.50 -7.48 23.07
CA PHE A 81 5.25 -7.88 23.72
C PHE A 81 4.17 -8.22 22.69
N ALA A 82 4.02 -7.40 21.64
CA ALA A 82 3.05 -7.65 20.58
C ALA A 82 3.36 -8.94 19.81
N MET A 83 4.61 -9.16 19.42
CA MET A 83 5.08 -10.37 18.74
C MET A 83 4.77 -11.65 19.53
N ASN A 84 4.93 -11.61 20.85
CA ASN A 84 4.76 -12.79 21.71
C ASN A 84 3.29 -13.08 22.09
N ASN A 85 2.38 -12.11 21.92
CA ASN A 85 0.98 -12.22 22.35
C ASN A 85 -0.03 -12.10 21.19
N LEU A 86 0.44 -11.94 19.96
CA LEU A 86 -0.38 -11.98 18.75
C LEU A 86 -0.02 -13.22 17.92
N PRO A 87 -1.01 -13.87 17.26
CA PRO A 87 -0.72 -14.96 16.34
C PRO A 87 0.11 -14.43 15.17
N LEU A 88 0.98 -15.28 14.61
CA LEU A 88 1.83 -14.89 13.46
C LEU A 88 0.97 -14.35 12.32
N ARG A 89 -0.13 -15.05 12.00
CA ARG A 89 -1.17 -14.63 11.07
C ARG A 89 -2.51 -14.49 11.80
N GLU A 90 -3.22 -13.41 11.50
CA GLU A 90 -4.61 -13.22 11.94
C GLU A 90 -5.59 -13.75 10.89
N GLU A 91 -6.84 -13.95 11.29
CA GLU A 91 -7.93 -14.40 10.42
C GLU A 91 -8.22 -13.45 9.24
N SER A 92 -7.79 -12.19 9.33
CA SER A 92 -7.93 -11.18 8.29
C SER A 92 -6.68 -10.30 8.21
N ASN A 93 -6.31 -9.93 6.99
CA ASN A 93 -5.25 -8.96 6.70
C ASN A 93 -5.64 -7.52 7.08
N SER A 94 -6.78 -7.29 7.73
CA SER A 94 -7.16 -5.99 8.32
C SER A 94 -6.90 -5.90 9.83
N LYS A 95 -6.30 -6.93 10.43
CA LYS A 95 -5.98 -6.99 11.86
C LYS A 95 -4.47 -6.99 12.07
N ILE A 96 -4.02 -6.36 13.16
CA ILE A 96 -2.60 -6.38 13.54
C ILE A 96 -2.24 -7.79 13.99
N SER A 97 -1.23 -8.38 13.34
CA SER A 97 -0.70 -9.70 13.64
C SER A 97 0.70 -9.64 14.25
N GLY A 98 1.16 -10.78 14.78
CA GLY A 98 2.54 -10.99 15.20
C GLY A 98 3.54 -10.82 14.05
N ALA A 99 3.14 -11.07 12.80
CA ALA A 99 3.98 -10.80 11.64
C ALA A 99 4.27 -9.30 11.46
N MET A 100 3.28 -8.42 11.68
CA MET A 100 3.53 -6.97 11.65
C MET A 100 4.49 -6.55 12.76
N ALA A 101 4.31 -7.08 13.97
CA ALA A 101 5.21 -6.79 15.09
C ALA A 101 6.65 -7.22 14.78
N ARG A 102 6.84 -8.41 14.18
CA ARG A 102 8.14 -8.91 13.72
C ARG A 102 8.77 -8.03 12.64
N HIS A 103 7.99 -7.63 11.64
CA HIS A 103 8.48 -6.76 10.56
C HIS A 103 9.06 -5.45 11.13
N TYR A 104 8.27 -4.74 11.93
CA TYR A 104 8.70 -3.46 12.51
C TYR A 104 9.77 -3.61 13.59
N LEU A 105 9.80 -4.72 14.31
CA LEU A 105 10.90 -5.03 15.23
C LEU A 105 12.21 -5.28 14.49
N GLY A 106 12.18 -5.98 13.36
CA GLY A 106 13.35 -6.18 12.51
C GLY A 106 13.88 -4.87 11.93
N GLU A 107 13.00 -4.00 11.43
CA GLU A 107 13.37 -2.64 11.01
C GLU A 107 13.98 -1.83 12.15
N LEU A 108 13.38 -1.88 13.35
CA LEU A 108 13.90 -1.21 14.53
C LEU A 108 15.30 -1.71 14.89
N TYR A 109 15.53 -3.02 14.85
CA TYR A 109 16.85 -3.59 15.11
C TYR A 109 17.90 -3.18 14.09
N LEU A 110 17.55 -3.10 12.80
CA LEU A 110 18.44 -2.52 11.78
C LEU A 110 18.78 -1.06 12.10
N ALA A 111 17.79 -0.27 12.50
CA ALA A 111 17.98 1.13 12.88
C ALA A 111 18.81 1.32 14.17
N MET A 112 18.90 0.27 15.00
CA MET A 112 19.73 0.20 16.21
C MET A 112 21.09 -0.47 15.98
N ASP A 113 21.45 -0.77 14.74
CA ASP A 113 22.68 -1.49 14.37
C ASP A 113 22.79 -2.88 15.04
N GLN A 114 21.67 -3.59 15.13
CA GLN A 114 21.56 -4.94 15.70
C GLN A 114 21.12 -5.97 14.63
N PRO A 115 21.94 -6.19 13.58
CA PRO A 115 21.53 -7.00 12.43
C PRO A 115 21.26 -8.47 12.80
N SER A 116 21.99 -9.05 13.75
CA SER A 116 21.76 -10.44 14.18
C SER A 116 20.37 -10.63 14.80
N LYS A 117 19.90 -9.67 15.61
CA LYS A 117 18.53 -9.71 16.15
C LYS A 117 17.48 -9.50 15.06
N ALA A 118 17.76 -8.63 14.09
CA ALA A 118 16.87 -8.42 12.95
C ALA A 118 16.69 -9.72 12.14
N VAL A 119 17.79 -10.45 11.87
CA VAL A 119 17.74 -11.77 11.23
C VAL A 119 16.84 -12.72 12.03
N GLU A 120 17.03 -12.83 13.34
CA GLU A 120 16.27 -13.73 14.21
C GLU A 120 14.75 -13.47 14.15
N VAL A 121 14.32 -12.20 14.26
CA VAL A 121 12.89 -11.88 14.34
C VAL A 121 12.18 -11.94 12.98
N LEU A 122 12.90 -11.66 11.88
CA LEU A 122 12.38 -11.65 10.51
C LEU A 122 12.34 -13.05 9.88
N LYS A 123 13.30 -13.92 10.23
CA LYS A 123 13.45 -15.28 9.66
C LYS A 123 12.15 -16.09 9.62
N PRO A 124 11.29 -16.12 10.65
CA PRO A 124 10.04 -16.89 10.60
C PRO A 124 9.05 -16.42 9.52
N LEU A 125 9.17 -15.18 9.05
CA LEU A 125 8.33 -14.66 7.97
C LEU A 125 8.86 -15.03 6.58
N THR A 126 10.18 -15.05 6.42
CA THR A 126 10.84 -15.25 5.11
C THR A 126 11.20 -16.70 4.83
N GLU A 127 11.45 -17.50 5.85
CA GLU A 127 11.77 -18.93 5.72
C GLU A 127 10.64 -19.84 6.23
N GLY A 128 9.58 -19.27 6.80
CA GLY A 128 8.40 -20.00 7.24
C GLY A 128 7.42 -20.32 6.10
N SER A 129 6.37 -21.08 6.41
CA SER A 129 5.31 -21.44 5.45
C SER A 129 4.02 -20.65 5.61
N GLU A 130 3.90 -19.82 6.66
CA GLU A 130 2.66 -19.10 7.00
C GLU A 130 2.38 -17.96 6.01
N TYR A 131 3.42 -17.37 5.42
CA TYR A 131 3.36 -16.32 4.42
C TYR A 131 4.15 -16.75 3.18
N SER A 132 3.69 -16.35 2.00
CA SER A 132 4.41 -16.62 0.74
C SER A 132 4.17 -15.49 -0.26
N LEU A 133 5.15 -15.25 -1.13
CA LEU A 133 4.97 -14.33 -2.25
C LEU A 133 3.97 -14.93 -3.25
N ILE A 134 3.11 -14.09 -3.81
CA ILE A 134 2.18 -14.53 -4.84
C ILE A 134 2.93 -14.67 -6.17
N THR A 135 2.92 -15.88 -6.72
CA THR A 135 3.56 -16.23 -8.00
C THR A 135 2.59 -16.72 -9.06
N ASN A 136 1.33 -16.95 -8.70
CA ASN A 136 0.27 -17.39 -9.59
C ASN A 136 -0.96 -16.47 -9.47
N ARG A 137 -1.77 -16.39 -10.54
CA ARG A 137 -3.04 -15.65 -10.52
C ARG A 137 -3.94 -16.18 -9.40
N PHE A 138 -4.58 -15.30 -8.64
CA PHE A 138 -5.45 -15.69 -7.53
C PHE A 138 -6.60 -14.70 -7.30
N GLY A 139 -7.54 -15.07 -6.42
CA GLY A 139 -8.65 -14.20 -6.04
C GLY A 139 -9.69 -13.99 -7.15
N LYS A 140 -10.65 -13.10 -6.89
CA LYS A 140 -11.80 -12.84 -7.77
C LYS A 140 -11.44 -12.32 -9.17
N ASN A 141 -10.24 -11.76 -9.33
CA ASN A 141 -9.79 -11.19 -10.60
C ASN A 141 -8.90 -12.12 -11.43
N SER A 142 -8.62 -13.32 -10.94
CA SER A 142 -7.78 -14.31 -11.64
C SER A 142 -8.30 -14.70 -13.03
N ALA A 143 -9.62 -14.65 -13.24
CA ALA A 143 -10.27 -14.92 -14.53
C ALA A 143 -10.15 -13.76 -15.54
N ASN A 144 -9.76 -12.56 -15.10
CA ASN A 144 -9.60 -11.39 -15.97
C ASN A 144 -8.13 -11.22 -16.41
N PRO A 145 -7.86 -10.50 -17.52
CA PRO A 145 -6.51 -10.10 -17.89
C PRO A 145 -5.79 -9.41 -16.72
N GLY A 146 -4.58 -9.88 -16.41
CA GLY A 146 -3.87 -9.49 -15.20
C GLY A 146 -2.58 -10.29 -15.01
N CYS A 147 -1.90 -10.01 -13.91
CA CYS A 147 -0.69 -10.71 -13.49
C CYS A 147 -0.71 -10.99 -11.98
N PRO A 148 0.05 -11.99 -11.49
CA PRO A 148 0.18 -12.29 -10.05
C PRO A 148 0.42 -11.03 -9.19
N PHE A 149 1.33 -10.15 -9.62
CA PHE A 149 1.65 -8.92 -8.90
C PHE A 149 0.43 -7.99 -8.71
N ILE A 150 -0.39 -7.78 -9.74
CA ILE A 150 -1.53 -6.85 -9.63
C ILE A 150 -2.66 -7.45 -8.79
N ASP A 151 -2.82 -8.78 -8.80
CA ASP A 151 -3.83 -9.47 -8.01
C ASP A 151 -3.61 -9.23 -6.50
N VAL A 152 -2.35 -9.12 -6.05
CA VAL A 152 -2.01 -8.79 -4.64
C VAL A 152 -2.71 -7.52 -4.16
N PHE A 153 -2.82 -6.51 -5.03
CA PHE A 153 -3.39 -5.20 -4.69
C PHE A 153 -4.89 -5.11 -4.94
N ARG A 154 -5.42 -5.94 -5.85
CA ARG A 154 -6.86 -6.00 -6.15
C ARG A 154 -7.62 -6.97 -5.25
N THR A 155 -6.90 -7.83 -4.54
CA THR A 155 -7.47 -8.85 -3.64
C THR A 155 -6.60 -8.94 -2.39
N PRO A 156 -6.66 -7.92 -1.50
CA PRO A 156 -5.74 -7.82 -0.37
C PRO A 156 -6.04 -8.77 0.81
N MET A 157 -7.24 -9.36 0.85
CA MET A 157 -7.71 -10.14 1.99
C MET A 157 -7.22 -11.59 1.96
N TYR A 158 -6.90 -12.12 3.15
CA TYR A 158 -6.42 -13.49 3.30
C TYR A 158 -7.49 -14.52 2.92
N ALA A 159 -8.76 -14.26 3.27
CA ALA A 159 -9.88 -15.13 2.94
C ALA A 159 -10.05 -15.35 1.42
N ASP A 160 -9.55 -14.43 0.60
CA ASP A 160 -9.57 -14.51 -0.86
C ASP A 160 -8.30 -15.16 -1.45
N GLY A 161 -7.43 -15.71 -0.60
CA GLY A 161 -6.20 -16.42 -0.97
C GLY A 161 -4.93 -15.55 -0.98
N ASN A 162 -4.95 -14.33 -0.44
CA ASN A 162 -3.75 -13.49 -0.40
C ASN A 162 -2.80 -13.89 0.73
N THR A 163 -1.75 -14.65 0.39
CA THR A 163 -0.72 -15.12 1.32
C THR A 163 0.41 -14.12 1.57
N GLU A 164 0.49 -13.04 0.78
CA GLU A 164 1.61 -12.09 0.78
C GLU A 164 1.37 -10.86 1.67
N VAL A 165 0.13 -10.37 1.74
CA VAL A 165 -0.21 -9.16 2.50
C VAL A 165 -0.16 -9.42 4.01
N LEU A 166 0.56 -8.57 4.74
CA LEU A 166 0.59 -8.56 6.20
C LEU A 166 -0.51 -7.67 6.77
N TYR A 167 -0.78 -6.53 6.10
CA TYR A 167 -1.84 -5.61 6.50
C TYR A 167 -2.38 -4.78 5.35
N ALA A 168 -3.70 -4.54 5.37
CA ALA A 168 -4.41 -3.67 4.45
C ALA A 168 -5.39 -2.76 5.21
N PHE A 169 -5.47 -1.50 4.78
CA PHE A 169 -6.52 -0.60 5.21
C PHE A 169 -7.78 -0.88 4.40
N VAL A 170 -8.90 -1.10 5.10
CA VAL A 170 -10.19 -1.38 4.48
C VAL A 170 -10.92 -0.08 4.18
N ASN A 171 -11.45 0.05 2.96
CA ASN A 171 -12.31 1.15 2.53
C ASN A 171 -13.66 0.59 2.07
N THR A 172 -14.73 1.33 2.35
CA THR A 172 -16.10 0.87 2.04
C THR A 172 -16.85 1.92 1.23
N GLU A 173 -17.55 1.47 0.20
CA GLU A 173 -18.38 2.33 -0.65
C GLU A 173 -19.73 2.65 0.02
N PRO A 174 -20.18 3.93 0.02
CA PRO A 174 -21.41 4.36 0.67
C PRO A 174 -22.67 3.65 0.16
N GLU A 175 -22.69 3.34 -1.13
CA GLU A 175 -23.81 2.69 -1.81
C GLU A 175 -23.99 1.22 -1.36
N ASN A 176 -22.97 0.67 -0.68
CA ASN A 176 -22.92 -0.69 -0.16
C ASN A 176 -22.85 -0.75 1.40
N SER A 177 -23.06 0.36 2.13
CA SER A 177 -22.95 0.39 3.60
C SER A 177 -23.89 1.36 4.33
N ALA A 178 -24.28 0.99 5.56
CA ALA A 178 -25.04 1.81 6.51
C ALA A 178 -24.16 2.74 7.37
N PHE A 179 -22.84 2.53 7.46
CA PHE A 179 -21.91 3.40 8.20
C PHE A 179 -20.49 3.40 7.58
N GLY A 180 -19.87 4.59 7.50
CA GLY A 180 -18.48 4.80 7.02
C GLY A 180 -18.35 5.00 5.51
N THR A 181 -17.73 6.12 5.07
CA THR A 181 -17.71 6.58 3.67
C THR A 181 -16.37 7.21 3.25
N ALA A 182 -15.25 6.84 3.86
CA ALA A 182 -13.98 7.52 3.61
C ALA A 182 -13.40 7.12 2.25
N GLU A 183 -13.53 8.01 1.27
CA GLU A 183 -12.83 7.87 -0.01
C GLU A 183 -11.33 8.12 0.15
N VAL A 184 -10.52 7.39 -0.61
CA VAL A 184 -9.06 7.58 -0.68
C VAL A 184 -8.66 8.10 -2.05
N TYR A 185 -7.60 8.90 -2.09
CA TYR A 185 -7.16 9.63 -3.29
C TYR A 185 -5.93 9.00 -3.95
N MET A 186 -5.58 7.74 -3.61
CA MET A 186 -4.39 7.05 -4.12
C MET A 186 -4.40 6.93 -5.64
N LYS A 187 -5.53 6.52 -6.22
CA LYS A 187 -5.77 6.52 -7.67
C LYS A 187 -5.42 7.88 -8.30
N SER A 188 -6.08 8.94 -7.85
CA SER A 188 -5.90 10.29 -8.39
C SER A 188 -4.46 10.80 -8.22
N THR A 189 -3.77 10.38 -7.16
CA THR A 189 -2.39 10.77 -6.90
C THR A 189 -1.41 10.10 -7.85
N TYR A 190 -1.53 8.78 -8.02
CA TYR A 190 -0.54 7.96 -8.73
C TYR A 190 -0.88 7.71 -10.21
N LYS A 191 -2.12 7.97 -10.64
CA LYS A 191 -2.54 7.89 -12.03
C LYS A 191 -2.37 9.22 -12.73
N ASN A 192 -1.85 9.22 -13.95
CA ASN A 192 -1.59 10.46 -14.68
C ASN A 192 -2.88 11.15 -15.10
N TYR A 193 -2.81 12.46 -15.32
CA TYR A 193 -3.93 13.25 -15.81
C TYR A 193 -4.05 13.15 -17.34
N TYR A 194 -4.17 11.92 -17.86
CA TYR A 194 -4.14 11.61 -19.30
C TYR A 194 -5.13 12.42 -20.13
N SER A 195 -6.33 12.73 -19.59
CA SER A 195 -7.35 13.52 -20.30
C SER A 195 -6.92 14.95 -20.62
N ASN A 196 -5.87 15.47 -19.98
CA ASN A 196 -5.34 16.81 -20.24
C ASN A 196 -4.31 16.84 -21.37
N ASP A 197 -3.90 15.69 -21.89
CA ASP A 197 -3.08 15.62 -23.08
C ASP A 197 -3.91 15.95 -24.33
N GLY A 198 -3.39 16.82 -25.21
CA GLY A 198 -4.12 17.33 -26.37
C GLY A 198 -4.35 16.30 -27.50
N VAL A 199 -3.71 15.14 -27.42
CA VAL A 199 -3.94 14.00 -28.33
C VAL A 199 -4.88 13.01 -27.67
N ILE A 200 -4.61 12.61 -26.43
CA ILE A 200 -5.42 11.62 -25.70
C ILE A 200 -6.86 12.10 -25.49
N ASN A 201 -7.09 13.42 -25.32
CA ASN A 201 -8.42 13.99 -25.13
C ASN A 201 -9.37 13.84 -26.34
N LYS A 202 -8.87 13.30 -27.47
CA LYS A 202 -9.64 12.96 -28.67
C LYS A 202 -10.15 11.52 -28.68
N SER A 203 -9.69 10.67 -27.75
CA SER A 203 -10.21 9.31 -27.57
C SER A 203 -11.65 9.31 -27.03
N ASN A 204 -12.37 8.20 -27.17
CA ASN A 204 -13.72 7.97 -26.61
C ASN A 204 -14.80 8.97 -27.05
N LYS A 205 -14.59 9.71 -28.16
CA LYS A 205 -15.61 10.63 -28.71
C LYS A 205 -16.79 9.92 -29.36
N TYR A 206 -16.62 8.63 -29.69
CA TYR A 206 -17.64 7.77 -30.27
C TYR A 206 -18.20 6.74 -29.29
N ASP A 207 -17.89 6.89 -27.99
CA ASP A 207 -18.46 6.02 -26.97
C ASP A 207 -20.00 6.14 -26.99
N PRO A 208 -20.75 5.02 -27.05
CA PRO A 208 -22.21 5.06 -27.10
C PRO A 208 -22.83 5.76 -25.88
N ASP A 209 -22.22 5.65 -24.70
CA ASP A 209 -22.73 6.27 -23.47
C ASP A 209 -22.55 7.79 -23.51
N TYR A 210 -21.48 8.28 -24.15
CA TYR A 210 -21.27 9.71 -24.38
C TYR A 210 -22.16 10.27 -25.50
N THR A 211 -22.23 9.58 -26.64
CA THR A 211 -22.96 10.05 -27.83
C THR A 211 -24.48 10.02 -27.64
N SER A 212 -25.00 9.13 -26.79
CA SER A 212 -26.41 9.13 -26.39
C SER A 212 -26.75 10.17 -25.31
N GLY A 213 -25.75 10.77 -24.68
CA GLY A 213 -25.92 11.69 -23.55
C GLY A 213 -26.13 11.01 -22.19
N ALA A 214 -25.95 9.69 -22.10
CA ALA A 214 -26.05 8.94 -20.84
C ALA A 214 -24.91 9.28 -19.86
N ALA A 215 -23.75 9.71 -20.37
CA ALA A 215 -22.61 10.16 -19.58
C ALA A 215 -21.86 11.31 -20.27
N THR A 216 -21.08 12.04 -19.48
CA THR A 216 -20.15 13.05 -19.99
C THR A 216 -18.90 12.37 -20.58
N TRP A 217 -18.21 13.07 -21.49
CA TRP A 217 -16.95 12.57 -22.06
C TRP A 217 -15.89 12.22 -20.99
N PRO A 218 -15.64 13.04 -19.95
CA PRO A 218 -14.72 12.67 -18.88
C PRO A 218 -15.10 11.35 -18.18
N GLN A 219 -16.39 11.14 -17.89
CA GLN A 219 -16.85 9.92 -17.23
C GLN A 219 -16.52 8.67 -18.05
N VAL A 220 -16.87 8.66 -19.35
CA VAL A 220 -16.56 7.50 -20.21
C VAL A 220 -15.07 7.32 -20.44
N PHE A 221 -14.32 8.41 -20.63
CA PHE A 221 -12.86 8.35 -20.80
C PHE A 221 -12.20 7.68 -19.60
N TRP A 222 -12.56 8.10 -18.38
CA TRP A 222 -11.97 7.57 -17.16
C TRP A 222 -12.41 6.14 -16.88
N ILE A 223 -13.68 5.80 -17.08
CA ILE A 223 -14.17 4.42 -16.90
C ILE A 223 -13.40 3.44 -17.81
N ASN A 224 -13.22 3.78 -19.08
CA ASN A 224 -12.51 2.94 -20.04
C ASN A 224 -11.00 2.83 -19.75
N ASN A 225 -10.46 3.73 -18.92
CA ASN A 225 -9.04 3.84 -18.65
C ASN A 225 -8.67 3.64 -17.17
N GLY A 226 -9.54 3.05 -16.34
CA GLY A 226 -9.22 2.67 -14.95
C GLY A 226 -9.39 3.80 -13.92
N GLY A 227 -10.27 4.76 -14.19
CA GLY A 227 -10.67 5.86 -13.32
C GLY A 227 -9.86 7.16 -13.47
N LYS A 228 -10.33 8.23 -12.83
CA LYS A 228 -9.73 9.58 -12.90
C LYS A 228 -8.34 9.66 -12.27
N GLY A 229 -7.40 10.27 -12.99
CA GLY A 229 -6.07 10.61 -12.50
C GLY A 229 -5.87 12.13 -12.35
N ALA A 230 -4.95 12.55 -11.49
CA ALA A 230 -4.52 13.94 -11.31
C ALA A 230 -3.00 14.14 -11.51
N GLY A 231 -2.23 13.05 -11.68
CA GLY A 231 -0.80 13.09 -12.05
C GLY A 231 0.12 13.76 -11.03
N ARG A 232 -0.03 13.43 -9.74
CA ARG A 232 0.82 13.98 -8.66
C ARG A 232 2.15 13.24 -8.52
N CYS A 233 2.11 11.92 -8.66
CA CYS A 233 3.27 11.04 -8.54
C CYS A 233 3.24 10.00 -9.65
N VAL A 234 4.40 9.69 -10.24
CA VAL A 234 4.56 8.63 -11.23
C VAL A 234 5.90 7.93 -11.03
N PRO A 235 6.04 6.63 -11.40
CA PRO A 235 7.34 5.98 -11.39
C PRO A 235 8.31 6.70 -12.34
N SER A 236 9.55 6.88 -11.89
CA SER A 236 10.59 7.52 -12.70
C SER A 236 11.01 6.61 -13.86
N ARG A 237 11.64 7.19 -14.89
CA ARG A 237 12.25 6.39 -15.96
C ARG A 237 13.30 5.42 -15.43
N GLY A 238 14.00 5.82 -14.35
CA GLY A 238 14.97 4.98 -13.65
C GLY A 238 14.31 3.74 -13.06
N ALA A 239 13.16 3.90 -12.39
CA ALA A 239 12.42 2.77 -11.83
C ALA A 239 11.99 1.78 -12.92
N PHE A 240 11.44 2.25 -14.05
CA PHE A 240 11.09 1.38 -15.17
C PHE A 240 12.30 0.66 -15.77
N ARG A 241 13.45 1.35 -15.86
CA ARG A 241 14.71 0.73 -16.32
C ARG A 241 15.23 -0.35 -15.38
N LEU A 242 15.04 -0.20 -14.07
CA LEU A 242 15.46 -1.21 -13.09
C LEU A 242 14.68 -2.51 -13.26
N TYR A 243 13.37 -2.44 -13.45
CA TYR A 243 12.55 -3.63 -13.73
C TYR A 243 12.84 -4.26 -15.09
N ASN A 244 13.39 -3.48 -16.03
CA ASN A 244 13.84 -3.98 -17.33
C ASN A 244 15.33 -4.36 -17.37
N TYR A 245 16.04 -4.28 -16.23
CA TYR A 245 17.47 -4.57 -16.19
C TYR A 245 17.74 -6.05 -16.49
N LYS A 246 18.75 -6.34 -17.32
CA LYS A 246 19.10 -7.71 -17.75
C LYS A 246 17.90 -8.51 -18.30
N ASP A 247 17.11 -7.87 -19.16
CA ASP A 247 15.97 -8.49 -19.86
C ASP A 247 14.81 -8.97 -18.96
N GLN A 248 14.82 -8.59 -17.68
CA GLN A 248 13.72 -8.86 -16.75
C GLN A 248 12.39 -8.21 -17.18
N GLY A 249 12.40 -7.23 -18.07
CA GLY A 249 11.19 -6.56 -18.57
C GLY A 249 10.20 -7.46 -19.33
N THR A 250 10.64 -8.66 -19.72
CA THR A 250 9.77 -9.68 -20.33
C THR A 250 9.20 -10.68 -19.32
N GLN A 251 9.69 -10.64 -18.08
CA GLN A 251 9.39 -11.61 -17.02
C GLN A 251 8.89 -10.95 -15.73
N ASP A 252 9.10 -9.65 -15.55
CA ASP A 252 8.74 -8.90 -14.35
C ASP A 252 7.36 -8.28 -14.49
N ASP A 253 6.40 -8.90 -13.79
CA ASP A 253 5.01 -8.45 -13.75
C ASP A 253 4.83 -6.99 -13.35
N ARG A 254 5.78 -6.39 -12.61
CA ARG A 254 5.69 -5.00 -12.10
C ARG A 254 5.70 -3.96 -13.20
N VAL A 255 6.19 -4.31 -14.39
CA VAL A 255 6.20 -3.45 -15.58
C VAL A 255 5.39 -3.99 -16.74
N SER A 256 4.69 -5.11 -16.54
CA SER A 256 3.77 -5.67 -17.55
C SER A 256 2.64 -4.69 -17.91
N ASP A 257 1.98 -4.96 -19.03
CA ASP A 257 0.74 -4.28 -19.49
C ASP A 257 -0.41 -4.34 -18.48
N HIS A 258 -0.31 -5.26 -17.52
CA HIS A 258 -1.29 -5.46 -16.46
C HIS A 258 -1.00 -4.69 -15.18
N ALA A 259 0.25 -4.26 -14.96
CA ALA A 259 0.66 -3.50 -13.78
C ALA A 259 0.91 -2.01 -14.07
N VAL A 260 1.11 -1.65 -15.34
CA VAL A 260 1.37 -0.28 -15.78
C VAL A 260 0.44 0.11 -16.93
N VAL A 261 0.04 1.38 -16.95
CA VAL A 261 -0.71 1.98 -18.05
C VAL A 261 0.27 2.30 -19.18
N TRP A 262 0.40 1.38 -20.14
CA TRP A 262 1.16 1.57 -21.38
C TRP A 262 0.29 1.97 -22.57
N THR A 263 -1.03 1.80 -22.45
CA THR A 263 -2.00 2.09 -23.50
C THR A 263 -3.15 2.92 -22.93
N ILE A 264 -3.74 3.73 -23.80
CA ILE A 264 -5.03 4.38 -23.56
C ILE A 264 -6.06 3.67 -24.43
N ASN A 265 -7.20 3.36 -23.85
CA ASN A 265 -8.30 2.70 -24.53
C ASN A 265 -9.32 3.71 -25.04
N GLU A 266 -9.91 3.41 -26.19
CA GLU A 266 -11.13 4.02 -26.69
C GLU A 266 -12.25 2.98 -26.87
N LYS A 267 -13.49 3.38 -26.57
CA LYS A 267 -14.69 2.62 -26.90
C LYS A 267 -15.31 3.19 -28.18
N GLY A 268 -15.36 2.38 -29.23
CA GLY A 268 -15.96 2.75 -30.52
C GLY A 268 -17.49 2.80 -30.46
N ALA A 269 -18.11 3.27 -31.54
CA ALA A 269 -19.56 3.33 -31.68
C ALA A 269 -20.23 1.94 -31.67
N ASP A 270 -19.48 0.88 -32.00
CA ASP A 270 -19.91 -0.51 -31.88
C ASP A 270 -19.79 -1.07 -30.46
N GLY A 271 -19.36 -0.25 -29.50
CA GLY A 271 -19.16 -0.59 -28.10
C GLY A 271 -17.88 -1.35 -27.81
N LYS A 272 -17.02 -1.62 -28.82
CA LYS A 272 -15.76 -2.35 -28.61
C LYS A 272 -14.69 -1.44 -28.02
N ILE A 273 -13.92 -1.99 -27.09
CA ILE A 273 -12.77 -1.33 -26.49
C ILE A 273 -11.52 -1.73 -27.26
N THR A 274 -10.80 -0.74 -27.77
CA THR A 274 -9.55 -0.89 -28.52
C THR A 274 -8.51 0.11 -28.04
N GLU A 275 -7.23 -0.11 -28.36
CA GLU A 275 -6.19 0.88 -28.09
C GLU A 275 -6.40 2.13 -28.96
N PHE A 276 -6.34 3.31 -28.34
CA PHE A 276 -6.33 4.60 -29.02
C PHE A 276 -4.94 4.90 -29.56
N LEU A 277 -4.84 4.98 -30.88
CA LEU A 277 -3.59 5.28 -31.59
C LEU A 277 -3.66 6.67 -32.24
N ASN A 278 -2.60 7.46 -32.07
CA ASN A 278 -2.43 8.71 -32.79
C ASN A 278 -1.65 8.50 -34.07
N ASN A 279 -2.33 8.53 -35.23
CA ASN A 279 -1.73 8.24 -36.53
C ASN A 279 -0.95 6.91 -36.54
N GLY A 280 -1.54 5.87 -35.95
CA GLY A 280 -0.95 4.53 -35.85
C GLY A 280 0.15 4.38 -34.80
N LYS A 281 0.35 5.38 -33.91
CA LYS A 281 1.35 5.33 -32.83
C LYS A 281 0.71 5.33 -31.45
N MET A 282 1.31 4.58 -30.53
CA MET A 282 0.95 4.60 -29.11
C MET A 282 1.09 6.02 -28.54
N VAL A 283 0.19 6.37 -27.61
CA VAL A 283 0.12 7.72 -27.04
C VAL A 283 0.85 7.86 -25.71
N VAL A 284 1.07 6.77 -24.98
CA VAL A 284 1.85 6.75 -23.74
C VAL A 284 3.32 6.51 -24.09
N ASP A 285 4.22 7.33 -23.54
CA ASP A 285 5.65 7.19 -23.80
C ASP A 285 6.52 7.64 -22.62
N THR A 286 7.75 7.12 -22.56
CA THR A 286 8.76 7.48 -21.55
C THR A 286 9.80 8.49 -22.06
N THR A 287 9.46 9.25 -23.11
CA THR A 287 10.37 10.25 -23.69
C THR A 287 10.56 11.39 -22.71
N VAL A 288 11.79 11.59 -22.27
CA VAL A 288 12.15 12.68 -21.37
C VAL A 288 12.21 13.98 -22.16
N THR A 289 11.54 15.01 -21.67
CA THR A 289 11.54 16.34 -22.28
C THR A 289 12.62 17.22 -21.65
N ALA A 290 13.02 18.31 -22.32
CA ALA A 290 13.95 19.27 -21.74
C ALA A 290 13.45 19.86 -20.41
N ALA A 291 12.13 20.06 -20.27
CA ALA A 291 11.53 20.55 -19.03
C ALA A 291 11.66 19.57 -17.86
N MET A 292 11.82 18.27 -18.12
CA MET A 292 12.08 17.25 -17.08
C MET A 292 13.53 17.23 -16.60
N LEU A 293 14.43 17.94 -17.28
CA LEU A 293 15.85 18.03 -16.96
C LEU A 293 16.23 19.42 -16.42
N ASP A 294 15.26 20.32 -16.29
CA ASP A 294 15.47 21.69 -15.82
C ASP A 294 15.08 21.79 -14.35
N ASP A 295 16.09 21.85 -13.47
CA ASP A 295 15.90 21.94 -12.02
C ASP A 295 15.18 23.24 -11.58
N ASN A 296 15.08 24.24 -12.46
CA ASN A 296 14.32 25.47 -12.19
C ASN A 296 12.82 25.32 -12.52
N LYS A 297 12.40 24.21 -13.14
CA LYS A 297 10.99 23.92 -13.43
C LYS A 297 10.34 23.24 -12.24
N THR A 298 9.56 24.02 -11.49
CA THR A 298 8.75 23.52 -10.38
C THR A 298 7.50 22.75 -10.82
N THR A 299 7.12 22.82 -12.11
CA THR A 299 6.01 22.05 -12.68
C THR A 299 6.37 21.47 -14.04
N ILE A 300 6.13 20.17 -14.20
CA ILE A 300 6.35 19.41 -15.43
C ILE A 300 5.00 18.88 -15.89
N LYS A 301 4.60 19.17 -17.13
CA LYS A 301 3.35 18.68 -17.73
C LYS A 301 3.66 17.61 -18.77
N LYS A 302 3.84 16.36 -18.32
CA LYS A 302 3.98 15.17 -19.17
C LYS A 302 2.79 14.23 -18.90
N TYR A 303 1.62 14.64 -19.40
CA TYR A 303 0.34 13.96 -19.14
C TYR A 303 0.25 12.56 -19.74
N ASN A 304 1.11 12.24 -20.70
CA ASN A 304 1.17 10.93 -21.35
C ASN A 304 2.31 10.03 -20.81
N TRP A 305 2.79 10.29 -19.60
CA TRP A 305 3.73 9.40 -18.89
C TRP A 305 3.01 8.15 -18.34
N PRO A 306 3.60 6.95 -18.39
CA PRO A 306 3.01 5.72 -17.85
C PRO A 306 2.87 5.75 -16.32
N THR A 307 1.81 5.14 -15.80
CA THR A 307 1.56 5.06 -14.34
C THR A 307 1.16 3.67 -13.89
N THR A 308 1.32 3.39 -12.60
CA THR A 308 0.91 2.10 -12.04
C THR A 308 -0.61 1.90 -12.08
N ARG A 309 -1.04 0.68 -12.37
CA ARG A 309 -2.42 0.19 -12.27
C ARG A 309 -2.79 -0.30 -10.88
N LYS A 310 -1.84 -0.29 -9.91
CA LYS A 310 -2.06 -0.73 -8.52
C LYS A 310 -3.28 -0.06 -7.88
N TRP A 311 -3.54 1.17 -8.27
CA TRP A 311 -4.61 2.01 -7.75
C TRP A 311 -5.73 2.24 -8.76
N ASP A 312 -5.81 1.44 -9.83
CA ASP A 312 -6.90 1.54 -10.80
C ASP A 312 -8.22 1.21 -10.08
N TYR A 313 -9.14 2.17 -10.09
CA TYR A 313 -10.48 2.01 -9.55
C TYR A 313 -11.48 2.74 -10.44
N VAL A 314 -12.46 1.97 -10.92
CA VAL A 314 -13.59 2.46 -11.71
C VAL A 314 -14.82 2.41 -10.81
N ALA A 315 -15.51 3.56 -10.69
CA ALA A 315 -16.75 3.61 -9.94
C ALA A 315 -17.79 2.66 -10.57
N PRO A 316 -18.55 1.88 -9.78
CA PRO A 316 -19.58 0.99 -10.30
C PRO A 316 -20.70 1.74 -11.06
N LEU A 317 -21.00 2.96 -10.60
CA LEU A 317 -21.97 3.84 -11.24
C LEU A 317 -21.28 4.71 -12.30
N LEU A 318 -21.79 4.66 -13.54
CA LEU A 318 -21.32 5.47 -14.67
C LEU A 318 -21.28 6.97 -14.35
N ALA A 319 -22.31 7.48 -13.67
CA ALA A 319 -22.40 8.88 -13.23
C ALA A 319 -21.28 9.30 -12.26
N ASN A 320 -20.59 8.35 -11.63
CA ASN A 320 -19.48 8.57 -10.72
C ASN A 320 -18.11 8.36 -11.40
N GLY A 321 -18.05 8.13 -12.71
CA GLY A 321 -16.83 7.75 -13.43
C GLY A 321 -15.67 8.75 -13.33
N ASP A 322 -15.97 10.02 -13.05
CA ASP A 322 -15.03 11.14 -12.92
C ASP A 322 -14.82 11.60 -11.46
N LYS A 323 -15.22 10.80 -10.47
CA LYS A 323 -14.90 11.05 -9.06
C LYS A 323 -13.41 10.91 -8.78
N ASP A 324 -12.88 11.85 -8.00
CA ASP A 324 -11.48 11.87 -7.57
C ASP A 324 -11.17 10.76 -6.55
N GLY A 325 -12.11 10.51 -5.64
CA GLY A 325 -11.97 9.44 -4.65
C GLY A 325 -12.09 8.03 -5.24
N CYS A 326 -11.74 7.06 -4.43
CA CYS A 326 -12.02 5.64 -4.63
C CYS A 326 -12.23 4.95 -3.28
N TYR A 327 -12.82 3.75 -3.32
CA TYR A 327 -13.09 2.94 -2.13
C TYR A 327 -12.32 1.61 -2.16
N GLN A 328 -11.21 1.57 -2.91
CA GLN A 328 -10.37 0.36 -2.96
C GLN A 328 -9.59 0.23 -1.65
N ASP A 329 -9.60 -0.96 -1.08
CA ASP A 329 -8.72 -1.34 0.02
C ASP A 329 -7.25 -1.08 -0.34
N ILE A 330 -6.48 -0.60 0.63
CA ILE A 330 -5.09 -0.20 0.42
C ILE A 330 -4.19 -1.21 1.12
N VAL A 331 -3.46 -2.00 0.32
CA VAL A 331 -2.35 -2.81 0.83
C VAL A 331 -1.30 -1.88 1.45
N TYR A 332 -1.10 -2.02 2.76
CA TYR A 332 -0.16 -1.22 3.53
C TYR A 332 1.21 -1.87 3.63
N LEU A 333 1.26 -3.15 4.00
CA LEU A 333 2.49 -3.89 4.24
C LEU A 333 2.40 -5.30 3.65
N ARG A 334 3.48 -5.76 3.00
CA ARG A 334 3.57 -7.08 2.36
C ARG A 334 4.82 -7.82 2.77
N LEU A 335 4.82 -9.13 2.53
CA LEU A 335 5.97 -10.00 2.77
C LEU A 335 7.18 -9.57 1.95
N ALA A 336 6.98 -9.05 0.74
CA ALA A 336 8.06 -8.52 -0.09
C ALA A 336 8.87 -7.42 0.63
N ASP A 337 8.22 -6.58 1.45
CA ASP A 337 8.90 -5.53 2.22
C ASP A 337 9.76 -6.16 3.33
N THR A 338 9.28 -7.25 3.94
CA THR A 338 10.02 -8.05 4.94
C THR A 338 11.25 -8.72 4.33
N TYR A 339 11.16 -9.25 3.10
CA TYR A 339 12.31 -9.83 2.41
C TYR A 339 13.44 -8.81 2.20
N LEU A 340 13.10 -7.55 1.89
CA LEU A 340 14.10 -6.50 1.74
C LEU A 340 14.84 -6.20 3.05
N LEU A 341 14.11 -6.10 4.16
CA LEU A 341 14.73 -5.93 5.49
C LEU A 341 15.57 -7.15 5.88
N TYR A 342 15.09 -8.34 5.57
CA TYR A 342 15.80 -9.58 5.89
C TYR A 342 17.12 -9.69 5.11
N ALA A 343 17.09 -9.36 3.81
CA ALA A 343 18.30 -9.30 2.99
C ALA A 343 19.30 -8.25 3.50
N GLU A 344 18.83 -7.07 3.90
CA GLU A 344 19.69 -6.05 4.52
C GLU A 344 20.30 -6.55 5.84
N ALA A 345 19.51 -7.20 6.69
CA ALA A 345 19.95 -7.76 7.96
C ALA A 345 21.03 -8.83 7.74
N LEU A 346 20.83 -9.75 6.80
CA LEU A 346 21.82 -10.76 6.42
C LEU A 346 23.11 -10.11 5.89
N LEU A 347 23.00 -9.12 5.01
CA LEU A 347 24.17 -8.41 4.47
C LEU A 347 24.98 -7.75 5.59
N LYS A 348 24.32 -7.01 6.50
CA LYS A 348 24.97 -6.36 7.66
C LYS A 348 25.50 -7.37 8.68
N ASN A 349 24.93 -8.57 8.73
CA ASN A 349 25.39 -9.66 9.59
C ASN A 349 26.50 -10.53 8.93
N ASN A 350 27.13 -10.06 7.84
CA ASN A 350 28.15 -10.78 7.07
C ASN A 350 27.67 -12.10 6.45
N GLN A 351 26.37 -12.24 6.18
CA GLN A 351 25.73 -13.39 5.55
C GLN A 351 25.25 -13.07 4.12
N ALA A 352 26.06 -12.33 3.35
CA ALA A 352 25.68 -11.86 2.02
C ALA A 352 25.29 -12.99 1.04
N GLY A 353 25.84 -14.19 1.20
CA GLY A 353 25.49 -15.36 0.37
C GLY A 353 24.10 -15.92 0.62
N GLU A 354 23.47 -15.57 1.74
CA GLU A 354 22.09 -15.93 2.09
C GLU A 354 21.08 -14.84 1.66
N ALA A 355 21.57 -13.65 1.30
CA ALA A 355 20.76 -12.49 0.91
C ALA A 355 20.43 -12.50 -0.61
N ILE A 356 19.86 -13.61 -1.11
CA ILE A 356 19.55 -13.81 -2.54
C ILE A 356 18.04 -13.70 -2.81
#